data_AF-A0A2V4A078-F1
#
_entry.id   AF-A0A2V4A078-F1
#
_cell.length_a   1.000
_cell.length_b   1.000
_cell.length_c   1.000
_cell.angle_alpha   90.00
_cell.angle_beta   90.00
_cell.angle_gamma   90.00
#
_symmetry.space_group_name_H-M   'P 1'
#
loop_
_entity.id
_entity.type
_entity.pdbx_description
1 polymer ?
#
loop_
_entity_poly.entity_id
_entity_poly.type
_entity_poly.pdbx_seq_one_letter_code
_entity_poly.pdbx_strand_id
1 'polypeptide(L)'
;MFSFMWKYKEKWSFNLGFPRFQIKYKVGKNTEIGTNLTMVGDNYTLSKTLYNEEKKMDNVRIMNMGGGLQLNQKLYKMINLKLSSGFTFNRRFDFLDDKDRIMKFDLDNDWFMKLGVSIGL
;
A
#
# COMPACT_ATOMS: atom_id res chain seq x y z
N MET A 1 15.19 -4.56 4.13
CA MET A 1 13.78 -4.89 4.41
C MET A 1 13.77 -6.11 5.32
N PHE A 2 13.33 -5.99 6.57
CA PHE A 2 13.23 -7.12 7.48
C PHE A 2 11.79 -7.61 7.49
N SER A 3 11.59 -8.90 7.24
CA SER A 3 10.27 -9.53 7.30
C SER A 3 10.38 -10.91 7.94
N PHE A 4 9.57 -11.15 8.96
CA PHE A 4 9.38 -12.46 9.53
C PHE A 4 8.06 -13.04 9.02
N MET A 5 8.14 -14.22 8.39
CA MET A 5 6.98 -14.95 7.94
C MET A 5 6.74 -16.16 8.84
N TRP A 6 5.56 -16.21 9.44
CA TRP A 6 5.14 -17.33 10.29
C TRP A 6 3.83 -17.91 9.81
N LYS A 7 3.79 -19.23 9.69
CA LYS A 7 2.58 -19.98 9.34
C LYS A 7 2.15 -20.78 10.56
N TYR A 8 0.94 -20.51 11.06
CA TYR A 8 0.37 -21.24 12.19
C TYR A 8 -0.77 -22.15 11.71
N LYS A 9 -0.61 -23.46 11.96
CA LYS A 9 -1.57 -24.52 11.60
C LYS A 9 -2.04 -24.47 10.13
N GLU A 10 -1.16 -24.04 9.23
CA GLU A 10 -1.39 -23.88 7.77
C GLU A 10 -2.55 -22.95 7.34
N LYS A 11 -3.39 -22.50 8.27
CA LYS A 11 -4.52 -21.60 8.06
C LYS A 11 -4.14 -20.14 8.24
N TRP A 12 -3.28 -19.85 9.21
CA TRP A 12 -2.85 -18.48 9.50
C TRP A 12 -1.48 -18.22 8.91
N SER A 13 -1.32 -17.06 8.26
CA SER A 13 -0.03 -16.57 7.80
C SER A 13 0.15 -15.14 8.31
N PHE A 14 1.22 -14.95 9.07
CA PHE A 14 1.64 -13.66 9.59
C PHE A 14 2.89 -13.22 8.84
N ASN A 15 2.85 -12.03 8.25
CA ASN A 15 4.00 -11.38 7.66
C ASN A 15 4.26 -10.11 8.47
N LEU A 16 5.21 -10.21 9.40
CA LEU A 16 5.62 -9.15 10.29
C LEU A 16 6.86 -8.49 9.69
N GLY A 17 6.65 -7.46 8.88
CA GLY A 17 7.74 -6.76 8.23
C GLY A 17 7.53 -5.25 8.19
N PHE A 18 8.63 -4.51 8.04
CA PHE A 18 8.58 -3.10 7.72
C PHE A 18 8.92 -2.89 6.24
N PRO A 19 8.10 -2.13 5.49
CA PRO A 19 7.02 -1.26 5.94
C PRO A 19 5.61 -1.87 5.80
N ARG A 20 5.50 -3.20 5.63
CA ARG A 20 4.23 -3.90 5.43
C ARG A 20 4.04 -5.03 6.45
N PHE A 21 2.99 -4.89 7.24
CA PHE A 21 2.45 -5.93 8.11
C PHE A 21 1.22 -6.56 7.46
N GLN A 22 1.10 -7.89 7.51
CA GLN A 22 -0.05 -8.58 6.94
C GLN A 22 -0.41 -9.84 7.74
N ILE A 23 -1.71 -10.03 7.96
CA ILE A 23 -2.27 -11.27 8.50
C ILE A 23 -3.22 -11.84 7.45
N LYS A 24 -3.09 -13.12 7.18
CA LYS A 24 -3.98 -13.86 6.28
C LYS A 24 -4.54 -15.08 6.98
N TYR A 25 -5.79 -15.40 6.66
CA TYR A 25 -6.50 -16.58 7.12
C TYR A 25 -7.12 -17.31 5.94
N LYS A 26 -6.79 -18.60 5.80
CA LYS A 26 -7.43 -19.50 4.85
C LYS A 26 -8.77 -19.98 5.42
N VAL A 27 -9.86 -19.46 4.88
CA VAL A 27 -11.23 -19.88 5.22
C VAL A 27 -11.51 -21.28 4.68
N GLY A 28 -10.98 -21.57 3.48
CA GLY A 28 -11.11 -22.88 2.83
C GLY A 28 -10.00 -23.11 1.82
N LYS A 29 -10.16 -24.16 0.98
CA LYS A 29 -9.18 -24.49 -0.07
C LYS A 29 -9.05 -23.40 -1.14
N ASN A 30 -10.12 -22.64 -1.35
CA ASN A 30 -10.23 -21.67 -2.44
C ASN A 30 -10.34 -20.23 -1.96
N THR A 31 -10.40 -19.99 -0.65
CA THR A 31 -10.72 -18.67 -0.10
C THR A 31 -9.73 -18.30 0.99
N GLU A 32 -9.07 -17.17 0.80
CA GLU A 32 -8.20 -16.54 1.78
C GLU A 32 -8.69 -15.12 2.02
N ILE A 33 -8.86 -14.76 3.29
CA ILE A 33 -9.09 -13.38 3.71
C ILE A 33 -7.83 -12.86 4.40
N GLY A 34 -7.64 -11.56 4.40
CA GLY A 34 -6.52 -10.97 5.11
C GLY A 34 -6.73 -9.52 5.43
N THR A 35 -5.89 -9.03 6.32
CA THR A 35 -5.77 -7.61 6.61
C THR A 35 -4.31 -7.21 6.53
N ASN A 36 -4.05 -5.95 6.21
CA ASN A 36 -2.70 -5.41 6.19
C ASN A 36 -2.65 -4.01 6.79
N LEU A 37 -1.46 -3.65 7.23
CA LEU A 37 -1.04 -2.28 7.48
C LEU A 37 0.18 -2.02 6.60
N THR A 38 0.18 -0.88 5.94
CA THR A 38 1.24 -0.52 4.99
C THR A 38 1.67 0.91 5.22
N MET A 39 2.97 1.13 5.24
CA MET A 39 3.59 2.43 5.06
C MET A 39 4.31 2.40 3.71
N VAL A 40 3.99 3.33 2.83
CA VAL A 40 4.57 3.40 1.49
C VAL A 40 5.05 4.82 1.25
N GLY A 41 6.31 4.94 0.85
CA GLY A 41 6.94 6.20 0.49
C GLY A 41 7.30 6.19 -0.98
N ASP A 42 6.74 7.12 -1.73
CA ASP A 42 7.01 7.30 -3.14
C ASP A 42 7.67 8.67 -3.36
N ASN A 43 8.68 8.73 -4.22
CA ASN A 43 9.30 9.98 -4.65
C ASN A 43 9.04 10.15 -6.14
N TYR A 44 8.51 11.30 -6.53
CA TYR A 44 8.23 11.66 -7.91
C TYR A 44 9.00 12.93 -8.27
N THR A 45 9.67 12.90 -9.42
CA THR A 45 10.23 14.10 -10.04
C THR A 45 9.15 14.76 -10.89
N LEU A 46 8.96 16.05 -10.70
CA LEU A 46 8.01 16.86 -11.44
C LEU A 46 8.53 17.08 -12.88
N SER A 47 7.65 16.89 -13.86
CA SER A 47 7.97 17.16 -15.26
C SER A 47 8.21 18.65 -15.55
N LYS A 48 7.68 19.52 -14.70
CA LYS A 48 7.92 20.96 -14.71
C LYS A 48 8.28 21.41 -13.30
N THR A 49 9.37 22.15 -13.21
CA THR A 49 9.78 22.82 -11.98
C THR A 49 8.73 23.85 -11.57
N LEU A 50 8.27 23.75 -10.32
CA LEU A 50 7.41 24.74 -9.69
C LEU A 50 8.27 25.69 -8.84
N TYR A 51 7.78 26.90 -8.59
CA TYR A 51 8.45 27.87 -7.74
C TYR A 51 7.48 28.35 -6.66
N ASN A 52 7.96 28.45 -5.43
CA ASN A 52 7.26 29.14 -4.34
C ASN A 52 8.21 30.23 -3.84
N GLU A 53 7.86 31.49 -4.12
CA GLU A 53 8.79 32.63 -4.00
C GLU A 53 10.07 32.36 -4.81
N GLU A 54 11.25 32.36 -4.17
CA GLU A 54 12.54 32.09 -4.81
C GLU A 54 12.97 30.61 -4.72
N LYS A 55 12.17 29.75 -4.08
CA LYS A 55 12.53 28.35 -3.85
C LYS A 55 11.99 27.45 -4.96
N LYS A 56 12.91 26.67 -5.54
CA LYS A 56 12.64 25.73 -6.63
C LYS A 56 12.06 24.43 -6.08
N MET A 57 10.97 23.94 -6.66
CA MET A 57 10.37 22.66 -6.29
C MET A 57 10.38 21.75 -7.53
N ASP A 58 11.22 20.72 -7.53
CA ASP A 58 11.31 19.75 -8.62
C ASP A 58 10.91 18.34 -8.21
N ASN A 59 10.77 18.07 -6.91
CA ASN A 59 10.43 16.75 -6.39
C ASN A 59 9.24 16.79 -5.44
N VAL A 60 8.43 15.73 -5.46
CA VAL A 60 7.34 15.49 -4.51
C VAL A 60 7.55 14.13 -3.86
N ARG A 61 7.63 14.13 -2.54
CA ARG A 61 7.60 12.91 -1.73
C ARG A 61 6.21 12.70 -1.17
N ILE A 62 5.66 11.52 -1.38
CA ILE A 62 4.36 11.11 -0.86
C ILE A 62 4.60 10.00 0.16
N MET A 63 4.14 10.21 1.40
CA MET A 63 4.13 9.20 2.45
C MET A 63 2.69 8.80 2.75
N ASN A 64 2.35 7.54 2.51
CA ASN A 64 1.06 6.97 2.80
C ASN A 64 1.16 5.96 3.93
N MET A 65 0.29 6.08 4.93
CA MET A 65 0.01 5.01 5.88
C MET A 65 -1.46 4.62 5.76
N GLY A 66 -1.69 3.33 5.61
CA GLY A 66 -3.02 2.81 5.41
C GLY A 66 -3.15 1.38 5.87
N GLY A 67 -4.40 0.98 6.07
CA GLY A 67 -4.77 -0.37 6.40
C GLY A 67 -5.87 -0.86 5.48
N GLY A 68 -5.99 -2.17 5.34
CA GLY A 68 -7.00 -2.73 4.45
C GLY A 68 -7.39 -4.16 4.74
N LEU A 69 -8.44 -4.58 4.04
CA LEU A 69 -8.93 -5.94 3.97
C LEU A 69 -8.70 -6.48 2.56
N GLN A 70 -8.50 -7.80 2.48
CA GLN A 70 -8.20 -8.51 1.25
C GLN A 70 -9.02 -9.80 1.23
N LEU A 71 -9.56 -10.12 0.07
CA LEU A 71 -10.20 -11.38 -0.26
C LEU A 71 -9.54 -11.92 -1.52
N ASN A 72 -8.93 -13.10 -1.41
CA ASN A 72 -8.41 -13.86 -2.53
C ASN A 72 -9.29 -15.11 -2.70
N GLN A 73 -10.01 -15.19 -3.82
CA GLN A 73 -10.91 -16.29 -4.15
C GLN A 73 -10.44 -16.99 -5.42
N LYS A 74 -10.12 -18.27 -5.32
CA LYS A 74 -9.94 -19.15 -6.48
C LYS A 74 -11.32 -19.54 -7.01
N LEU A 75 -11.68 -19.01 -8.18
CA LEU A 75 -12.96 -19.28 -8.84
C LEU A 75 -12.89 -20.59 -9.63
N TYR A 76 -11.80 -20.78 -10.37
CA TYR A 76 -11.53 -21.99 -11.15
C TYR A 76 -10.06 -22.37 -11.06
N LYS A 77 -9.64 -23.49 -11.67
CA LYS A 77 -8.24 -23.98 -11.61
C LYS A 77 -7.22 -22.88 -11.92
N MET A 78 -7.54 -22.01 -12.88
CA MET A 78 -6.68 -20.96 -13.40
C MET A 78 -7.13 -19.53 -13.07
N ILE A 79 -8.34 -19.35 -12.52
CA ILE A 79 -8.93 -18.02 -12.33
C ILE A 79 -8.92 -17.68 -10.84
N ASN A 80 -8.22 -16.60 -10.50
CA ASN A 80 -8.20 -16.04 -9.16
C ASN A 80 -8.76 -14.61 -9.18
N LEU A 81 -9.76 -14.38 -8.34
CA LEU A 81 -10.30 -13.08 -8.02
C LEU A 81 -9.58 -12.54 -6.78
N LYS A 82 -9.18 -11.27 -6.84
CA LYS A 82 -8.61 -10.51 -5.72
C LYS A 82 -9.45 -9.26 -5.53
N LEU A 83 -10.10 -9.15 -4.39
CA LEU A 83 -10.75 -7.94 -3.94
C LEU A 83 -9.96 -7.39 -2.76
N SER A 84 -9.71 -6.09 -2.75
CA SER A 84 -9.12 -5.41 -1.60
C SER A 84 -9.79 -4.06 -1.39
N SER A 85 -10.01 -3.71 -0.14
CA SER A 85 -10.46 -2.38 0.25
C SER A 85 -9.58 -1.89 1.38
N GLY A 86 -9.49 -0.58 1.54
CA GLY A 86 -8.65 -0.02 2.58
C GLY A 86 -8.89 1.45 2.78
N PHE A 87 -8.24 1.95 3.81
CA PHE A 87 -8.34 3.32 4.27
C PHE A 87 -6.94 3.86 4.50
N THR A 88 -6.68 5.02 3.91
CA THR A 88 -5.48 5.82 4.17
C THR A 88 -5.81 6.75 5.32
N PHE A 89 -5.19 6.51 6.48
CA PHE A 89 -5.41 7.31 7.69
C PHE A 89 -4.33 8.37 7.93
N ASN A 90 -3.25 8.35 7.13
CA ASN A 90 -2.25 9.41 7.10
C ASN A 90 -1.65 9.50 5.71
N ARG A 91 -1.69 10.69 5.12
CA ARG A 91 -1.10 10.99 3.81
C ARG A 91 -0.40 12.33 3.87
N ARG A 92 0.92 12.31 3.69
CA ARG A 92 1.76 13.51 3.70
C ARG A 92 2.42 13.71 2.34
N PHE A 93 2.40 14.96 1.88
CA PHE A 93 3.10 15.43 0.70
C PHE A 93 4.18 16.42 1.13
N ASP A 94 5.42 16.13 0.79
CA ASP A 94 6.55 17.03 0.98
C ASP A 94 7.05 17.47 -0.41
N PHE A 95 6.96 18.76 -0.72
CA PHE A 95 7.63 19.36 -1.88
C PHE A 95 9.08 19.67 -1.51
N LEU A 96 10.01 19.26 -2.37
CA LEU A 96 11.44 19.30 -2.12
C LEU A 96 12.16 20.09 -3.23
N ASP A 97 13.24 20.78 -2.85
CA ASP A 97 14.33 21.19 -3.76
C ASP A 97 15.49 20.23 -3.53
N ASP A 98 15.69 19.29 -4.46
CA ASP A 98 16.62 18.16 -4.28
C ASP A 98 16.34 17.34 -2.99
N LYS A 99 16.95 17.72 -1.85
CA LYS A 99 16.79 17.08 -0.53
C LYS A 99 16.12 17.97 0.52
N ASP A 100 16.03 19.28 0.30
CA ASP A 100 15.52 20.22 1.28
C ASP A 100 14.02 20.37 1.16
N ARG A 101 13.32 20.25 2.30
CA ARG A 101 11.86 20.37 2.33
C ARG A 101 11.44 21.82 2.29
N ILE A 102 10.68 22.19 1.27
CA ILE A 102 10.15 23.55 1.09
C ILE A 102 8.77 23.68 1.71
N MET A 103 7.86 22.74 1.39
CA MET A 103 6.47 22.84 1.80
C MET A 103 5.89 21.48 2.12
N LYS A 104 4.96 21.46 3.07
CA LYS A 104 4.25 20.27 3.50
C LYS A 104 2.75 20.48 3.34
N PHE A 105 2.09 19.50 2.76
CA PHE A 105 0.63 19.39 2.74
C PHE A 105 0.22 18.05 3.35
N ASP A 106 -0.75 18.09 4.25
CA ASP A 106 -1.46 16.90 4.69
C ASP A 106 -2.81 16.90 3.95
N LEU A 107 -3.15 15.79 3.31
CA LEU A 107 -4.44 15.62 2.62
C LEU A 107 -5.33 14.72 3.47
N ASP A 108 -6.63 14.93 3.36
CA ASP A 108 -7.63 14.20 4.13
C ASP A 108 -7.57 12.69 3.84
N ASN A 109 -8.05 11.95 4.85
CA ASN A 109 -8.13 10.50 4.79
C ASN A 109 -8.97 10.03 3.59
N ASP A 110 -8.57 8.91 3.01
CA ASP A 110 -9.12 8.44 1.73
C ASP A 110 -9.43 6.95 1.80
N TRP A 111 -10.64 6.58 1.36
CA TRP A 111 -11.08 5.19 1.29
C TRP A 111 -10.96 4.68 -0.15
N PHE A 112 -10.33 3.52 -0.31
CA PHE A 112 -10.13 2.93 -1.63
C PHE A 112 -10.68 1.50 -1.69
N MET A 113 -11.09 1.13 -2.90
CA MET A 113 -11.43 -0.25 -3.26
C MET A 113 -10.70 -0.61 -4.56
N LYS A 114 -10.10 -1.80 -4.60
CA LYS A 114 -9.37 -2.34 -5.75
C LYS A 114 -9.88 -3.74 -6.05
N LEU A 115 -10.30 -3.93 -7.29
CA LEU A 115 -10.69 -5.20 -7.86
C LEU A 115 -9.61 -5.67 -8.83
N GLY A 116 -9.24 -6.94 -8.76
CA GLY A 116 -8.26 -7.55 -9.65
C GLY A 116 -8.67 -8.97 -10.00
N VAL A 117 -8.56 -9.31 -11.28
CA VAL A 117 -8.73 -10.68 -11.76
C VAL A 117 -7.39 -11.11 -12.36
N SER A 118 -6.92 -12.30 -11.99
CA SER A 118 -5.72 -12.88 -12.57
C SER A 118 -6.02 -14.27 -13.10
N ILE A 119 -5.53 -14.55 -14.30
CA ILE A 119 -5.57 -15.86 -14.94
C ILE A 119 -4.14 -16.41 -14.93
N GLY A 120 -3.94 -17.61 -14.40
CA GLY A 120 -2.64 -18.28 -14.38
C GLY A 120 -2.80 -19.77 -14.64
N LEU A 121 -2.00 -20.31 -15.56
CA LEU A 121 -1.94 -21.74 -15.91
C LEU A 121 -1.33 -22.57 -14.78
#